data_AF-A0A4P7CIQ8-F1
#
_entry.id   AF-A0A4P7CIQ8-F1
#
_cell.length_a   1.000
_cell.length_b   1.000
_cell.length_c   1.000
_cell.angle_alpha   90.00
_cell.angle_beta   90.00
_cell.angle_gamma   90.00
#
_symmetry.space_group_name_H-M   'P 1'
#
loop_
_entity.id
_entity.type
_entity.pdbx_description
1 polymer ?
#
loop_
_entity_poly.entity_id
_entity_poly.type
_entity_poly.pdbx_seq_one_letter_code
_entity_poly.pdbx_strand_id
1 'polypeptide(L)' 'MRNQIKPYALDEQAQQCLKDGTNTLWQAYTLLEFVQKSLTDDEMIDHYTALNGVLALMSKGLDDLAEV' A
#
# COMPACT_ATOMS: atom_id res chain seq x y z
N MET A 1 22.14 -33.31 16.14
CA MET A 1 22.32 -32.50 14.92
C MET A 1 21.51 -31.22 15.08
N ARG A 2 22.15 -30.04 15.14
CA ARG A 2 21.41 -28.76 15.17
C ARG A 2 20.94 -28.47 13.74
N ASN A 3 19.64 -28.46 13.51
CA ASN A 3 19.06 -27.92 12.29
C ASN A 3 19.44 -26.42 12.22
N GLN A 4 20.46 -26.10 11.43
CA GLN A 4 20.74 -24.72 11.05
C GLN A 4 19.65 -24.29 10.09
N ILE A 5 18.59 -23.69 10.62
CA ILE A 5 17.62 -22.96 9.82
C ILE A 5 18.40 -21.79 9.23
N LYS A 6 18.74 -21.86 7.94
CA LYS A 6 19.27 -20.70 7.23
C LYS A 6 18.15 -19.66 7.22
N PRO A 7 18.36 -18.46 7.80
CA PRO A 7 17.35 -17.41 7.73
C PRO A 7 17.09 -17.10 6.26
N TYR A 8 15.81 -17.14 5.87
CA TYR A 8 15.40 -16.68 4.56
C TYR A 8 15.59 -15.17 4.53
N ALA A 9 16.50 -14.70 3.69
CA ALA A 9 16.76 -13.29 3.48
C ALA A 9 16.29 -12.95 2.07
N LEU A 10 15.39 -11.97 1.96
CA LEU A 10 15.04 -11.35 0.69
C LEU A 10 16.30 -10.72 0.11
N ASP A 11 16.48 -10.78 -1.21
CA ASP A 11 17.51 -9.99 -1.86
C ASP A 11 17.19 -8.49 -1.79
N GLU A 12 18.15 -7.64 -2.15
CA GLU A 12 17.99 -6.18 -2.05
C GLU A 12 16.80 -5.66 -2.87
N GLN A 13 16.50 -6.29 -4.01
CA GLN A 13 15.37 -5.91 -4.86
C GLN A 13 14.05 -6.25 -4.17
N ALA A 14 13.89 -7.48 -3.68
CA ALA A 14 12.69 -7.92 -2.98
C ALA A 14 12.47 -7.15 -1.66
N GLN A 15 13.54 -6.76 -0.96
CA GLN A 15 13.43 -5.88 0.22
C GLN A 15 12.93 -4.48 -0.15
N GLN A 16 13.39 -3.93 -1.28
CA GLN A 16 12.98 -2.63 -1.76
C GLN A 16 11.52 -2.65 -2.25
N CYS A 17 11.11 -3.67 -3.00
CA CYS A 17 9.72 -3.90 -3.40
C CYS A 17 8.79 -4.03 -2.18
N LEU A 18 9.17 -4.82 -1.17
CA LEU A 18 8.40 -4.93 0.07
C LEU A 18 8.24 -3.59 0.79
N LYS A 19 9.32 -2.81 0.87
CA LYS A 19 9.31 -1.48 1.52
C LYS A 19 8.42 -0.51 0.76
N ASP A 20 8.54 -0.46 -0.57
CA ASP A 20 7.77 0.44 -1.41
C ASP A 20 6.29 0.08 -1.39
N GLY A 21 5.95 -1.20 -1.57
CA GLY A 21 4.57 -1.70 -1.46
C GLY A 21 3.95 -1.39 -0.10
N THR A 22 4.70 -1.61 1.00
CA THR A 22 4.22 -1.27 2.36
C THR A 22 3.97 0.23 2.53
N ASN A 23 4.88 1.08 2.05
CA ASN A 23 4.72 2.53 2.14
C ASN A 23 3.53 3.02 1.32
N THR A 24 3.36 2.50 0.10
CA THR A 24 2.26 2.85 -0.80
C THR A 24 0.91 2.42 -0.23
N LEU A 25 0.82 1.22 0.37
CA LEU A 25 -0.39 0.78 1.07
C LEU A 25 -0.73 1.68 2.26
N TRP A 26 0.27 2.09 3.05
CA TRP A 26 0.07 3.04 4.15
C TRP A 26 -0.45 4.40 3.66
N GLN A 27 0.10 4.92 2.57
CA GLN A 27 -0.39 6.16 1.95
C GLN A 27 -1.84 6.04 1.49
N ALA A 28 -2.20 4.92 0.84
CA ALA A 28 -3.55 4.66 0.41
C ALA A 28 -4.53 4.59 1.59
N TYR A 29 -4.14 3.92 2.68
CA TYR A 29 -4.92 3.83 3.92
C TYR A 29 -5.18 5.22 4.53
N THR A 30 -4.15 6.06 4.63
CA THR A 30 -4.30 7.42 5.19
C THR A 30 -5.23 8.29 4.34
N LEU A 31 -5.17 8.17 3.01
CA LEU A 31 -6.08 8.89 2.12
C LEU A 31 -7.52 8.38 2.24
N LEU A 32 -7.72 7.07 2.38
CA LEU A 32 -9.06 6.49 2.63
C LEU A 32 -9.64 7.02 3.95
N GLU A 33 -8.83 7.05 5.01
CA GLU A 33 -9.24 7.59 6.32
C GLU A 33 -9.61 9.08 6.24
N PHE A 34 -8.86 9.87 5.46
CA PHE A 34 -9.15 11.28 5.22
C PHE A 34 -10.50 11.47 4.51
N VAL A 35 -10.71 10.77 3.40
CA VAL A 35 -11.96 10.79 2.63
C VAL A 35 -13.15 10.34 3.48
N GLN A 36 -12.98 9.33 4.33
CA GLN A 36 -14.04 8.87 5.22
C GLN A 36 -14.48 9.97 6.21
N LYS A 37 -13.55 10.78 6.70
CA LYS A 37 -13.81 11.84 7.68
C LYS A 37 -14.37 13.12 7.07
N SER A 38 -14.13 13.36 5.78
CA SER A 38 -14.62 14.56 5.07
C SER A 38 -16.00 14.38 4.43
N LEU A 39 -16.59 13.18 4.46
CA LEU A 39 -17.87 12.86 3.84
C LEU A 39 -19.01 13.77 4.35
N THR A 40 -19.30 14.79 3.55
CA THR A 40 -20.53 15.59 3.57
C THR A 40 -21.12 15.60 2.16
N ASP A 41 -22.45 15.64 2.04
CA ASP A 41 -23.16 15.43 0.77
C ASP A 41 -22.76 16.42 -0.34
N ASP A 42 -22.26 17.60 0.00
CA ASP A 42 -21.90 18.67 -0.94
C ASP A 42 -20.53 18.48 -1.63
N GLU A 43 -19.66 17.59 -1.14
CA GLU A 43 -18.27 17.45 -1.61
C GLU A 43 -17.99 16.17 -2.42
N MET A 44 -19.04 15.48 -2.88
CA MET A 44 -18.97 14.15 -3.51
C MET A 44 -17.97 14.01 -4.68
N ILE A 45 -17.73 15.06 -5.47
CA ILE A 45 -16.83 15.03 -6.64
C ILE A 45 -15.35 14.98 -6.23
N ASP A 46 -14.95 15.78 -5.23
CA ASP A 46 -13.57 15.78 -4.72
C ASP A 46 -13.26 14.47 -4.00
N HIS A 47 -14.27 13.89 -3.34
CA HIS A 47 -14.19 12.58 -2.71
C HIS A 47 -14.04 11.44 -3.73
N TYR A 48 -14.79 11.49 -4.85
CA TYR A 48 -14.64 10.52 -5.93
C TYR A 48 -13.23 10.52 -6.52
N THR A 49 -12.62 11.71 -6.67
CA THR A 49 -11.24 11.86 -7.14
C THR A 49 -10.24 11.29 -6.14
N ALA A 50 -10.42 11.58 -4.86
CA ALA A 50 -9.57 11.04 -3.80
C ALA A 50 -9.67 9.51 -3.69
N LEU A 51 -10.87 8.92 -3.84
CA LEU A 51 -11.07 7.47 -3.89
C LEU A 51 -10.37 6.81 -5.09
N ASN A 52 -10.39 7.42 -6.27
CA ASN A 52 -9.63 6.93 -7.42
C ASN A 52 -8.11 6.96 -7.16
N GLY A 53 -7.62 7.99 -6.47
CA GLY A 53 -6.23 8.06 -6.02
C GLY A 53 -5.86 6.94 -5.03
N VAL A 54 -6.74 6.69 -4.05
CA VAL A 54 -6.59 5.56 -3.10
C VAL A 54 -6.55 4.22 -3.85
N LEU A 55 -7.47 3.99 -4.80
CA LEU A 55 -7.53 2.76 -5.58
C LEU A 55 -6.24 2.53 -6.40
N ALA A 56 -5.71 3.58 -7.01
CA ALA A 56 -4.46 3.51 -7.77
C ALA A 56 -3.26 3.18 -6.87
N LEU A 57 -3.17 3.78 -5.68
CA LEU A 57 -2.12 3.48 -4.71
C LEU A 57 -2.25 2.05 -4.16
N MET A 58 -3.45 1.61 -3.79
CA MET A 58 -3.67 0.22 -3.36
C MET A 58 -3.27 -0.79 -4.44
N SER A 59 -3.67 -0.55 -5.69
CA SER A 59 -3.34 -1.44 -6.81
C SER A 59 -1.84 -1.52 -7.02
N LYS A 60 -1.15 -0.37 -7.03
CA LYS A 60 0.31 -0.33 -7.14
C LYS A 60 1.00 -1.06 -5.97
N GLY A 61 0.55 -0.82 -4.74
CA GLY A 61 1.13 -1.49 -3.57
C GLY A 61 0.95 -3.01 -3.60
N LEU A 62 -0.15 -3.51 -4.17
CA LEU A 62 -0.38 -4.94 -4.40
C LEU A 62 0.52 -5.49 -5.52
N ASP A 63 0.72 -4.75 -6.60
CA ASP A 63 1.64 -5.13 -7.68
C ASP A 63 3.09 -5.20 -7.17
N ASP A 64 3.54 -4.19 -6.42
CA ASP A 64 4.89 -4.14 -5.84
C ASP A 64 5.12 -5.29 -4.83
N LEU A 65 4.07 -5.73 -4.11
CA LEU A 65 4.13 -6.90 -3.22
C LEU A 65 4.13 -8.24 -3.99
N ALA A 66 3.55 -8.29 -5.18
CA ALA A 66 3.55 -9.49 -6.00
C ALA A 66 4.91 -9.78 -6.66
N GLU A 67 5.79 -8.78 -6.73
CA GLU A 67 7.18 -8.91 -7.19
C GLU A 67 8.17 -9.36 -6.09
N VAL A 68 7.71 -9.57 -4.85
CA VAL A 68 8.47 -10.13 -3.71
C VAL A 68 8.30 -11.63 -3.63
#